data_AF-X0UHB7-F1
#
_entry.id   AF-X0UHB7-F1
#
_cell.length_a   1.000
_cell.length_b   1.000
_cell.length_c   1.000
_cell.angle_alpha   90.00
_cell.angle_beta   90.00
_cell.angle_gamma   90.00
#
_symmetry.space_group_name_H-M   'P 1'
#
loop_
_entity.id
_entity.type
_entity.pdbx_description
1 polymer ?
#
loop_
_entity_poly.entity_id
_entity_poly.type
_entity_poly.pdbx_seq_one_letter_code
_entity_poly.pdbx_strand_id
1 'polypeptide(L)'
;KPGLNYVLPLFLPPGVRVAHKIGYFQGSNGWVYNDVGIVMMGQGEEQTAYVISYLSQGMPSEYAAYIFGAELSKIVYDWFDQRY
;
A
#
# COMPACT_ATOMS: atom_id res chain seq x y z
N LYS A 1 1.16 13.50 -1.03
CA LYS A 1 2.27 14.45 -1.34
C LYS A 1 3.16 13.79 -2.39
N PRO A 2 3.79 14.55 -3.32
CA PRO A 2 4.81 13.99 -4.20
C PRO A 2 5.85 13.25 -3.36
N GLY A 3 6.18 12.00 -3.70
CA GLY A 3 7.11 11.17 -2.94
C GLY A 3 6.56 10.53 -1.64
N LEU A 4 5.24 10.53 -1.41
CA LEU A 4 4.63 9.88 -0.24
C LEU A 4 3.65 8.75 -0.60
N ASN A 5 3.09 8.75 -1.81
CA ASN A 5 2.00 7.85 -2.21
C ASN A 5 2.50 6.77 -3.20
N TYR A 6 3.56 6.04 -2.83
CA TYR A 6 4.28 5.17 -3.79
C TYR A 6 4.37 3.69 -3.36
N VAL A 7 3.74 3.30 -2.25
CA VAL A 7 3.60 1.89 -1.86
C VAL A 7 2.12 1.51 -1.89
N LEU A 8 1.37 1.62 -0.78
CA LEU A 8 -0.04 1.23 -0.75
C LEU A 8 -0.92 1.94 -1.78
N PRO A 9 -0.78 3.26 -2.05
CA PRO A 9 -1.68 3.95 -2.97
C PRO A 9 -1.30 3.82 -4.45
N LEU A 10 -0.11 3.32 -4.77
CA LEU A 10 0.51 3.51 -6.10
C LEU A 10 -0.33 2.94 -7.24
N PHE A 11 -0.93 1.76 -7.05
CA PHE A 11 -1.72 1.07 -8.08
C PHE A 11 -3.23 1.09 -7.80
N LEU A 12 -3.68 1.84 -6.79
CA LEU A 12 -5.11 1.92 -6.49
C LEU A 12 -5.81 2.88 -7.48
N PRO A 13 -7.10 2.63 -7.78
CA PRO A 13 -7.87 3.49 -8.67
C PRO A 13 -7.90 4.96 -8.21
N PRO A 14 -8.04 5.91 -9.16
CA PRO A 14 -8.27 7.31 -8.82
C PRO A 14 -9.49 7.47 -7.90
N GLY A 15 -9.36 8.31 -6.88
CA GLY A 15 -10.42 8.58 -5.90
C GLY A 15 -10.36 7.69 -4.65
N VAL A 16 -9.64 6.57 -4.68
CA VAL A 16 -9.35 5.79 -3.47
C VAL A 16 -8.41 6.60 -2.58
N ARG A 17 -8.81 6.79 -1.32
CA ARG A 17 -8.02 7.55 -0.35
C ARG A 17 -7.30 6.60 0.58
N VAL A 18 -6.04 6.89 0.83
CA VAL A 18 -5.21 6.07 1.73
C VAL A 18 -4.52 6.99 2.73
N ALA A 19 -4.81 6.77 4.01
CA ALA A 19 -4.05 7.37 5.10
C ALA A 19 -3.02 6.34 5.57
N HIS A 20 -1.73 6.64 5.44
CA HIS A 20 -0.69 5.63 5.61
C HIS A 20 0.66 6.20 6.07
N LYS A 21 1.54 5.30 6.50
CA LYS A 21 2.91 5.61 6.92
C LYS A 21 3.90 4.57 6.41
N ILE A 22 4.77 5.04 5.54
CA ILE A 22 5.91 4.30 5.01
C ILE A 22 7.07 4.31 6.01
N GLY A 23 7.77 3.18 6.12
CA GLY A 23 9.06 3.07 6.79
C GLY A 23 9.99 2.16 6.00
N TYR A 24 11.28 2.47 6.00
CA TYR A 24 12.27 1.66 5.32
C TYR A 24 13.69 1.92 5.80
N PHE A 25 14.55 0.93 5.60
CA PHE A 25 15.99 1.08 5.71
C PHE A 25 16.69 -0.01 4.88
N GLN A 26 17.96 0.24 4.53
CA GLN A 26 18.82 -0.77 3.92
C GLN A 26 19.54 -1.55 5.01
N GLY A 27 19.26 -2.86 5.11
CA GLY A 27 19.95 -3.78 6.02
C GLY A 27 21.10 -4.52 5.32
N SER A 28 21.84 -5.33 6.08
CA SER A 28 22.94 -6.14 5.55
C SER A 28 22.50 -7.18 4.52
N ASN A 29 21.24 -7.61 4.57
CA ASN A 29 20.67 -8.66 3.71
C ASN A 29 19.72 -8.09 2.65
N GLY A 30 19.79 -6.79 2.36
CA GLY A 30 18.89 -6.10 1.42
C GLY A 30 17.94 -5.13 2.13
N TRP A 31 16.95 -4.64 1.37
CA TRP A 31 16.02 -3.64 1.85
C TRP A 31 14.94 -4.23 2.75
N VAL A 32 14.66 -3.54 3.85
CA VAL A 32 13.50 -3.76 4.71
C VAL A 32 12.54 -2.61 4.45
N TYR A 33 11.28 -2.94 4.18
CA TYR A 33 10.27 -1.98 3.76
C TYR A 33 8.93 -2.31 4.40
N ASN A 34 8.21 -1.27 4.81
CA ASN A 34 6.86 -1.38 5.31
C ASN A 34 6.00 -0.21 4.86
N ASP A 35 4.70 -0.46 4.77
CA ASP A 35 3.70 0.59 4.69
C ASP A 35 2.41 0.10 5.36
N VAL A 36 1.88 0.90 6.27
CA VAL A 36 0.67 0.58 7.04
C VAL A 36 -0.32 1.71 6.87
N GLY A 37 -1.56 1.39 6.57
CA GLY A 37 -2.57 2.40 6.33
C GLY A 37 -4.02 1.92 6.37
N ILE A 38 -4.90 2.90 6.30
CA ILE A 38 -6.34 2.75 6.14
C ILE A 38 -6.69 3.13 4.70
N VAL A 39 -7.26 2.20 3.96
CA VAL A 39 -7.81 2.41 2.61
C VAL A 39 -9.29 2.71 2.76
N MET A 40 -9.74 3.83 2.20
CA MET A 40 -11.14 4.26 2.18
C MET A 40 -11.66 4.13 0.74
N MET A 41 -12.73 3.36 0.58
CA MET A 41 -13.40 3.05 -0.68
C MET A 41 -14.83 3.59 -0.70
N GLY A 42 -15.48 3.59 -1.86
CA GLY A 42 -16.87 4.02 -2.03
C GLY A 42 -17.09 5.54 -2.02
N GLN A 43 -18.32 5.97 -2.31
CA GLN A 43 -18.75 7.36 -2.30
C GLN A 43 -20.03 7.54 -1.46
N GLY A 44 -20.20 8.71 -0.84
CA GLY A 44 -21.39 9.01 -0.05
C GLY A 44 -21.56 8.12 1.19
N GLU A 45 -22.75 7.54 1.35
CA GLU A 45 -23.12 6.70 2.50
C GLU A 45 -22.56 5.27 2.41
N GLU A 46 -22.02 4.87 1.25
CA GLU A 46 -21.39 3.56 1.01
C GLU A 46 -19.87 3.59 1.25
N GLN A 47 -19.37 4.53 2.05
CA GLN A 47 -17.94 4.56 2.39
C GLN A 47 -17.56 3.39 3.29
N THR A 48 -16.80 2.45 2.74
CA THR A 48 -16.16 1.38 3.49
C THR A 48 -14.68 1.69 3.68
N ALA A 49 -14.08 1.12 4.72
CA ALA A 49 -12.65 1.26 4.94
C ALA A 49 -12.06 -0.03 5.51
N TYR A 50 -10.81 -0.31 5.16
CA TYR A 50 -10.06 -1.43 5.71
C TYR A 50 -8.62 -1.02 6.03
N VAL A 51 -8.02 -1.76 6.95
CA VAL A 51 -6.61 -1.62 7.33
C VAL A 51 -5.78 -2.61 6.53
N ILE A 52 -4.62 -2.16 6.04
CA ILE A 52 -3.62 -3.01 5.42
C ILE A 52 -2.24 -2.72 6.00
N SER A 53 -1.46 -3.78 6.21
CA SER A 53 -0.08 -3.70 6.65
C SER A 53 0.79 -4.52 5.70
N TYR A 54 1.67 -3.83 4.98
CA TYR A 54 2.71 -4.44 4.17
C TYR A 54 4.03 -4.43 4.95
N LEU A 55 4.70 -5.59 5.00
CA LEU A 55 5.99 -5.80 5.65
C LEU A 55 6.84 -6.70 4.75
N SER A 56 8.05 -6.27 4.44
CA SER A 56 9.00 -7.03 3.62
C SER A 56 10.43 -6.91 4.15
N GLN A 57 11.24 -7.92 3.84
CA GLN A 57 12.67 -7.95 4.11
C GLN A 57 13.41 -8.67 3.00
N GLY A 58 14.69 -8.38 2.85
CA GLY A 58 15.55 -9.06 1.87
C GLY A 58 15.32 -8.62 0.43
N MET A 59 14.67 -7.47 0.22
CA MET A 59 14.36 -6.99 -1.13
C MET A 59 15.66 -6.50 -1.82
N PRO A 60 15.87 -6.83 -3.10
CA PRO A 60 17.12 -6.53 -3.79
C PRO A 60 17.34 -5.03 -4.06
N SER A 61 16.27 -4.24 -4.02
CA SER A 61 16.32 -2.78 -4.16
C SER A 61 15.12 -2.13 -3.48
N GLU A 62 15.23 -0.83 -3.21
CA GLU A 62 14.11 -0.02 -2.73
C GLU A 62 12.92 -0.09 -3.71
N TYR A 63 13.22 -0.03 -5.01
CA TYR A 63 12.24 -0.13 -6.09
C TYR A 63 11.45 -1.44 -6.04
N ALA A 64 12.16 -2.57 -5.97
CA ALA A 64 11.52 -3.88 -5.87
C ALA A 64 10.63 -3.97 -4.61
N ALA A 65 11.08 -3.36 -3.50
CA ALA A 65 10.35 -3.37 -2.26
C ALA A 65 9.03 -2.59 -2.31
N TYR A 66 9.03 -1.36 -2.83
CA TYR A 66 7.78 -0.59 -2.89
C TYR A 66 6.82 -1.09 -3.96
N ILE A 67 7.34 -1.61 -5.10
CA ILE A 67 6.49 -2.18 -6.16
C ILE A 67 5.77 -3.42 -5.65
N PHE A 68 6.46 -4.31 -4.94
CA PHE A 68 5.81 -5.49 -4.36
C PHE A 68 4.69 -5.11 -3.37
N GLY A 69 4.92 -4.10 -2.53
CA GLY A 69 3.88 -3.57 -1.64
C GLY A 69 2.69 -2.96 -2.38
N ALA A 70 2.93 -2.29 -3.51
CA ALA A 70 1.89 -1.72 -4.35
C ALA A 70 1.03 -2.79 -5.04
N GLU A 71 1.66 -3.86 -5.57
CA GLU A 71 0.96 -5.00 -6.15
C GLU A 71 0.10 -5.73 -5.10
N LEU A 72 0.65 -5.96 -3.91
CA LEU A 72 -0.09 -6.57 -2.80
C LEU A 72 -1.29 -5.71 -2.42
N SER A 73 -1.12 -4.39 -2.31
CA SER A 73 -2.20 -3.46 -2.00
C SER A 73 -3.33 -3.52 -3.03
N LYS A 74 -2.99 -3.61 -4.32
CA LYS A 74 -3.96 -3.74 -5.40
C LYS A 74 -4.75 -5.04 -5.33
N ILE A 75 -4.09 -6.18 -5.05
CA ILE A 75 -4.76 -7.48 -4.90
C ILE A 75 -5.78 -7.43 -3.76
N VAL A 76 -5.39 -6.84 -2.62
CA VAL A 76 -6.30 -6.68 -1.47
C VAL A 76 -7.46 -5.76 -1.83
N TYR A 77 -7.20 -4.61 -2.45
CA TYR A 77 -8.24 -3.69 -2.91
C TYR A 77 -9.25 -4.40 -3.82
N ASP A 78 -8.79 -5.10 -4.85
CA ASP A 78 -9.68 -5.77 -5.80
C ASP A 78 -10.56 -6.83 -5.13
N TRP A 79 -10.04 -7.49 -4.10
CA TRP A 79 -10.81 -8.47 -3.36
C TRP A 79 -11.94 -7.83 -2.54
N PHE A 80 -11.67 -6.67 -1.91
CA PHE A 80 -12.66 -5.93 -1.14
C PHE A 80 -13.69 -5.23 -2.03
N ASP A 81 -13.25 -4.55 -3.10
CA ASP A 81 -14.09 -3.82 -4.07
C ASP A 81 -15.14 -4.74 -4.75
N GLN A 82 -14.82 -6.02 -4.91
CA GLN A 82 -15.77 -7.01 -5.44
C GLN A 82 -16.82 -7.49 -4.43
N ARG A 83 -16.66 -7.18 -3.13
CA ARG A 83 -17.42 -7.80 -2.03
C ARG A 83 -18.14 -6.81 -1.13
N TYR A 84 -17.65 -5.58 -1.03
CA TYR A 84 -18.10 -4.55 -0.11
C TYR A 84 -18.18 -3.21 -0.82
#